data_AF-A0A816KXS1-F1
#
_entry.id   AF-A0A816KXS1-F1
#
_cell.length_a   1.000
_cell.length_b   1.000
_cell.length_c   1.000
_cell.angle_alpha   90.00
_cell.angle_beta   90.00
_cell.angle_gamma   90.00
#
_symmetry.space_group_name_H-M   'P 1'
#
loop_
_entity.id
_entity.type
_entity.pdbx_description
1 polymer ?
#
loop_
_entity_poly.entity_id
_entity_poly.type
_entity_poly.pdbx_seq_one_letter_code
_entity_poly.pdbx_strand_id
1 'polypeptide(L)'
;MNLGLERRRRYVYELIHGHKVQCYNLTRMYTWVYIQYCEKLRDDYQLKEADNVRIQEIVAIFLNIFSQNTTQRYVGKIFVHSQETISRKFHEVLSALEKMAVHFLRPGPDELTLIKSYNPTEQLYRW
;
A
#
# COMPACT_ATOMS: atom_id res chain seq x y z
N MET A 1 -13.88 27.08 -5.87
CA MET A 1 -13.64 26.13 -4.74
C MET A 1 -13.91 24.72 -5.25
N ASN A 2 -12.92 23.81 -5.26
CA ASN A 2 -13.10 22.45 -5.80
C ASN A 2 -13.59 21.52 -4.66
N LEU A 3 -14.91 21.41 -4.52
CA LEU A 3 -15.58 20.60 -3.49
C LEU A 3 -15.09 19.14 -3.44
N GLY A 4 -14.73 18.56 -4.57
CA GLY A 4 -14.18 17.19 -4.65
C GLY A 4 -12.79 17.09 -4.02
N LEU A 5 -11.91 18.06 -4.26
CA LEU A 5 -10.58 18.12 -3.64
C LEU A 5 -10.67 18.30 -2.12
N GLU A 6 -11.56 19.16 -1.64
CA GLU A 6 -11.74 19.40 -0.20
C GLU A 6 -12.27 18.16 0.52
N ARG A 7 -13.23 17.45 -0.08
CA ARG A 7 -13.77 16.22 0.48
C ARG A 7 -12.70 15.14 0.65
N ARG A 8 -11.83 14.96 -0.36
CA ARG A 8 -10.71 14.00 -0.33
C ARG A 8 -9.68 14.37 0.73
N ARG A 9 -9.29 15.64 0.79
CA ARG A 9 -8.36 16.16 1.80
C ARG A 9 -8.91 15.99 3.22
N ARG A 10 -10.21 16.24 3.42
CA ARG A 10 -10.87 16.02 4.71
C ARG A 10 -10.86 14.55 5.10
N TYR A 11 -11.15 13.65 4.15
CA TYR A 11 -11.09 12.21 4.41
C TYR A 11 -9.70 11.76 4.88
N VAL A 12 -8.63 12.18 4.19
CA VAL A 12 -7.25 11.87 4.60
C VAL A 12 -6.91 12.55 5.93
N TYR A 13 -7.39 13.77 6.16
CA TYR A 13 -7.20 14.47 7.42
C TYR A 13 -7.84 13.70 8.59
N GLU A 14 -9.09 13.24 8.44
CA GLU A 14 -9.79 12.43 9.44
C GLU A 14 -9.14 11.05 9.63
N LEU A 15 -8.64 10.44 8.56
CA LEU A 15 -7.87 9.20 8.64
C LEU A 15 -6.64 9.34 9.56
N ILE A 16 -5.96 10.49 9.49
CA ILE A 16 -4.71 10.73 10.23
C ILE A 16 -4.98 11.32 11.63
N HIS A 17 -5.85 12.32 11.73
CA HIS A 17 -6.07 13.13 12.93
C HIS A 17 -7.39 12.80 13.66
N GLY A 18 -8.19 11.91 13.12
CA GLY A 18 -9.45 11.47 13.72
C GLY A 18 -9.25 10.55 14.92
N HIS A 19 -10.22 9.68 15.16
CA HIS A 19 -10.16 8.77 16.31
C HIS A 19 -8.96 7.82 16.17
N LYS A 20 -8.25 7.53 17.28
CA LYS A 20 -6.99 6.74 17.27
C LYS A 20 -7.10 5.37 16.59
N VAL A 21 -8.29 4.79 16.55
CA VAL A 21 -8.57 3.48 15.95
C VAL A 21 -8.99 3.58 14.47
N GLN A 22 -9.38 4.77 13.99
CA GLN A 22 -9.88 4.96 12.63
C GLN A 22 -8.82 4.63 11.57
N CYS A 23 -7.58 5.11 11.76
CA CYS A 23 -6.48 4.78 10.86
C CYS A 23 -6.27 3.27 10.77
N TYR A 24 -6.24 2.59 11.92
CA TYR A 24 -6.09 1.14 11.98
C TYR A 24 -7.26 0.40 11.34
N ASN A 25 -8.48 0.84 11.58
CA ASN A 25 -9.66 0.22 10.99
C ASN A 25 -9.67 0.32 9.47
N LEU A 26 -9.14 1.40 8.88
CA LEU A 26 -9.19 1.62 7.43
C LEU A 26 -7.93 1.18 6.68
N THR A 27 -6.78 1.12 7.36
CA THR A 27 -5.47 0.84 6.74
C THR A 27 -4.73 -0.34 7.33
N ARG A 28 -5.20 -0.85 8.49
CA ARG A 28 -4.55 -1.89 9.32
C ARG A 28 -3.19 -1.46 9.89
N MET A 29 -2.93 -0.16 9.92
CA MET A 29 -1.74 0.46 10.50
C MET A 29 -2.14 1.48 11.56
N TYR A 30 -1.36 1.58 12.63
CA TYR A 30 -1.45 2.74 13.51
C TYR A 30 -1.07 4.01 12.73
N THR A 31 -1.62 5.17 13.12
CA THR A 31 -1.41 6.44 12.41
C THR A 31 0.06 6.75 12.14
N TRP A 32 0.92 6.60 13.14
CA TRP A 32 2.36 6.88 12.99
C TRP A 32 3.03 5.92 11.99
N VAL A 33 2.64 4.64 11.98
CA VAL A 33 3.13 3.65 11.01
C VAL A 33 2.67 4.01 9.61
N TYR A 34 1.41 4.41 9.45
CA TYR A 34 0.86 4.82 8.16
C TYR A 34 1.60 6.05 7.59
N ILE A 35 1.90 7.05 8.42
CA ILE A 35 2.68 8.23 8.00
C ILE A 35 4.09 7.82 7.56
N GLN A 36 4.80 7.04 8.38
CA GLN A 36 6.14 6.56 8.04
C GLN A 36 6.14 5.68 6.79
N TYR A 37 5.10 4.87 6.60
CA TYR A 37 4.93 4.05 5.42
C TYR A 37 4.73 4.90 4.15
N CYS A 38 3.93 5.96 4.23
CA CYS A 38 3.79 6.93 3.14
C CYS A 38 5.13 7.59 2.78
N GLU A 39 5.88 8.04 3.78
CA GLU A 39 7.20 8.66 3.59
C GLU A 39 8.20 7.67 2.99
N LYS A 40 8.24 6.44 3.49
CA LYS A 40 9.10 5.36 2.98
C LYS A 40 8.82 5.05 1.51
N LEU A 41 7.54 4.94 1.12
CA LEU A 41 7.17 4.70 -0.27
C LEU A 41 7.56 5.87 -1.20
N ARG A 42 7.44 7.10 -0.71
CA ARG A 42 7.85 8.31 -1.44
C ARG A 42 9.37 8.34 -1.63
N ASP A 43 10.11 8.17 -0.54
CA ASP A 43 11.55 8.44 -0.50
C ASP A 43 12.36 7.31 -1.14
N ASP A 44 11.98 6.05 -0.90
CA ASP A 44 12.80 4.90 -1.30
C ASP A 44 12.23 4.10 -2.47
N TYR A 45 10.93 4.20 -2.73
CA TYR A 45 10.23 3.35 -3.69
C TYR A 45 9.58 4.12 -4.85
N GLN A 46 9.93 5.40 -4.99
CA GLN A 46 9.55 6.28 -6.11
C GLN A 46 8.04 6.49 -6.28
N LEU A 47 7.26 6.37 -5.20
CA LEU A 47 5.86 6.76 -5.24
C LEU A 47 5.77 8.30 -5.33
N LYS A 48 5.20 8.81 -6.41
CA LYS A 48 5.14 10.26 -6.69
C LYS A 48 3.73 10.81 -6.54
N GLU A 49 3.63 12.03 -6.04
CA GLU A 49 2.40 12.80 -6.13
C GLU A 49 2.05 13.04 -7.60
N ALA A 50 0.76 13.11 -7.91
CA ALA A 50 0.25 13.55 -9.21
C ALA A 50 -0.65 14.77 -9.00
N ASP A 51 -1.02 15.46 -10.09
CA ASP A 51 -1.84 16.67 -10.04
C ASP A 51 -3.06 16.48 -9.14
N ASN A 52 -3.03 17.14 -7.98
CA ASN A 52 -4.07 17.14 -6.95
C ASN A 52 -4.32 15.79 -6.21
N VAL A 53 -3.37 14.86 -6.20
CA VAL A 53 -3.42 13.61 -5.41
C VAL A 53 -2.11 13.45 -4.62
N ARG A 54 -2.19 13.61 -3.29
CA ARG A 54 -1.06 13.54 -2.35
C ARG A 54 -0.65 12.11 -2.06
N ILE A 55 0.58 11.88 -1.60
CA ILE A 55 1.07 10.53 -1.25
C ILE A 55 0.12 9.81 -0.29
N GLN A 56 -0.32 10.48 0.77
CA GLN A 56 -1.23 9.89 1.76
C GLN A 56 -2.53 9.43 1.10
N GLU A 57 -3.09 10.22 0.19
CA GLU A 57 -4.30 9.85 -0.54
C GLU A 57 -4.07 8.63 -1.44
N ILE A 58 -2.96 8.60 -2.18
CA ILE A 58 -2.59 7.47 -3.05
C ILE A 58 -2.48 6.18 -2.24
N VAL A 59 -1.78 6.22 -1.10
CA VAL A 59 -1.62 5.07 -0.21
C VAL A 59 -2.94 4.69 0.46
N ALA A 60 -3.77 5.66 0.84
CA ALA A 60 -5.08 5.39 1.44
C ALA A 60 -6.04 4.71 0.45
N ILE A 61 -6.01 5.08 -0.84
CA ILE A 61 -6.77 4.39 -1.90
C ILE A 61 -6.38 2.92 -1.95
N PHE A 62 -5.08 2.61 -2.01
CA PHE A 62 -4.58 1.24 -2.06
C PHE A 62 -5.00 0.45 -0.81
N LEU A 63 -4.75 0.99 0.39
CA LEU A 63 -5.03 0.28 1.65
C LEU A 63 -6.52 0.11 1.92
N ASN A 64 -7.40 1.01 1.46
CA ASN A 64 -8.86 0.79 1.57
C ASN A 64 -9.32 -0.39 0.71
N ILE A 65 -8.73 -0.57 -0.47
CA ILE A 65 -9.04 -1.72 -1.34
C ILE A 65 -8.47 -3.00 -0.72
N PHE A 66 -7.17 -2.99 -0.40
CA PHE A 66 -6.44 -4.17 0.06
C PHE A 66 -6.87 -4.63 1.45
N SER A 67 -7.00 -3.71 2.40
CA SER A 67 -7.18 -4.06 3.81
C SER A 67 -8.62 -4.36 4.21
N GLN A 68 -9.59 -3.76 3.51
CA GLN A 68 -11.01 -3.91 3.78
C GLN A 68 -11.73 -4.79 2.74
N ASN A 69 -11.00 -5.32 1.75
CA ASN A 69 -11.56 -5.99 0.57
C ASN A 69 -12.64 -5.15 -0.12
N THR A 70 -12.41 -3.84 -0.21
CA THR A 70 -13.39 -2.90 -0.74
C THR A 70 -13.29 -2.80 -2.26
N THR A 71 -14.42 -2.65 -2.94
CA THR A 71 -14.41 -2.47 -4.41
C THR A 71 -13.80 -1.13 -4.82
N GLN A 72 -13.05 -1.12 -5.94
CA GLN A 72 -12.54 0.12 -6.55
C GLN A 72 -13.65 1.15 -6.83
N ARG A 73 -14.86 0.67 -7.14
CA ARG A 73 -16.04 1.50 -7.36
C ARG A 73 -16.44 2.27 -6.11
N TYR A 74 -16.44 1.63 -4.95
CA TYR A 74 -16.76 2.28 -3.69
C TYR A 74 -15.67 3.25 -3.25
N VAL A 75 -14.39 2.88 -3.41
CA VAL A 75 -13.26 3.77 -3.11
C VAL A 75 -13.27 5.01 -4.02
N GLY A 76 -13.62 4.85 -5.31
CA GLY A 76 -13.82 5.98 -6.21
C GLY A 76 -14.94 6.94 -5.79
N LYS A 77 -15.99 6.45 -5.12
CA LYS A 77 -17.04 7.30 -4.53
C LYS A 77 -16.54 8.06 -3.31
N ILE A 78 -15.77 7.42 -2.43
CA ILE A 78 -15.19 8.08 -1.24
C ILE A 78 -14.22 9.18 -1.67
N PHE A 79 -13.28 8.83 -2.53
CA PHE A 79 -12.24 9.72 -3.00
C PHE A 79 -12.62 10.49 -4.25
N VAL A 80 -13.91 10.55 -4.64
CA VAL A 80 -14.41 11.39 -5.74
C VAL A 80 -13.51 11.37 -7.01
N HIS A 81 -13.05 10.19 -7.40
CA HIS A 81 -12.12 9.98 -8.53
C HIS A 81 -12.74 9.05 -9.57
N SER A 82 -12.30 9.19 -10.83
CA SER A 82 -12.64 8.23 -11.88
C SER A 82 -12.09 6.84 -11.57
N GLN A 83 -12.74 5.80 -12.08
CA GLN A 83 -12.24 4.42 -11.93
C GLN A 83 -10.86 4.23 -12.55
N GLU A 84 -10.58 4.95 -13.64
CA GLU A 84 -9.24 5.00 -14.24
C GLU A 84 -8.20 5.55 -13.25
N THR A 85 -8.52 6.65 -12.55
CA THR A 85 -7.63 7.23 -11.54
C THR A 85 -7.42 6.29 -10.37
N ILE A 86 -8.49 5.67 -9.85
CA ILE A 86 -8.39 4.69 -8.76
C ILE A 86 -7.51 3.50 -9.16
N SER A 87 -7.75 2.92 -10.34
CA SER A 87 -6.96 1.80 -10.85
C SER A 87 -5.50 2.19 -11.02
N ARG A 88 -5.20 3.35 -11.64
CA ARG A 88 -3.83 3.83 -11.80
C ARG A 88 -3.13 4.01 -10.45
N LYS A 89 -3.78 4.66 -9.48
CA LYS A 89 -3.19 4.89 -8.15
C LYS A 89 -3.00 3.60 -7.35
N PHE A 90 -3.90 2.63 -7.50
CA PHE A 90 -3.73 1.30 -6.93
C PHE A 90 -2.46 0.62 -7.46
N HIS A 91 -2.26 0.61 -8.78
CA HIS A 91 -1.10 -0.04 -9.38
C HIS A 91 0.22 0.69 -9.10
N GLU A 92 0.22 2.03 -8.99
CA GLU A 92 1.40 2.79 -8.56
C GLU A 92 1.90 2.35 -7.17
N VAL A 93 0.99 2.14 -6.21
CA VAL A 93 1.36 1.64 -4.87
C VAL A 93 1.79 0.18 -4.92
N LEU A 94 1.11 -0.66 -5.72
CA LEU A 94 1.48 -2.07 -5.89
C LEU A 94 2.91 -2.21 -6.42
N SER A 95 3.28 -1.46 -7.45
CA SER A 95 4.65 -1.48 -7.99
C SER A 95 5.70 -0.96 -7.00
N ALA A 96 5.37 0.03 -6.17
CA ALA A 96 6.26 0.47 -5.10
C ALA A 96 6.42 -0.62 -4.02
N LEU A 97 5.33 -1.31 -3.69
CA LEU A 97 5.31 -2.44 -2.77
C LEU A 97 6.10 -3.66 -3.27
N GLU A 98 6.04 -3.97 -4.57
CA GLU A 98 6.83 -5.06 -5.15
C GLU A 98 8.34 -4.78 -4.98
N LYS A 99 8.78 -3.55 -5.25
CA LYS A 99 10.17 -3.13 -5.02
C LYS A 99 10.55 -3.24 -3.53
N MET A 100 9.64 -2.85 -2.64
CA MET A 100 9.81 -2.98 -1.20
C MET A 100 9.93 -4.44 -0.78
N ALA A 101 9.05 -5.31 -1.24
CA ALA A 101 9.06 -6.73 -0.95
C ALA A 101 10.38 -7.39 -1.39
N VAL A 102 10.87 -7.09 -2.60
CA VAL A 102 12.18 -7.58 -3.06
C VAL A 102 13.33 -7.14 -2.15
N HIS A 103 13.28 -5.92 -1.61
CA HIS A 103 14.31 -5.44 -0.69
C HIS A 103 14.25 -6.14 0.67
N PHE A 104 13.07 -6.31 1.26
CA PHE A 104 12.89 -6.86 2.61
C PHE A 104 12.85 -8.37 2.68
N LEU A 105 12.36 -9.04 1.63
CA LEU A 105 12.20 -10.49 1.58
C LEU A 105 13.37 -11.19 0.88
N ARG A 106 14.45 -10.46 0.58
CA ARG A 106 15.64 -11.08 -0.02
C ARG A 106 16.25 -12.06 0.97
N PRO A 107 16.32 -13.37 0.65
CA PRO A 107 16.90 -14.34 1.55
C PRO A 107 18.37 -14.03 1.79
N GLY A 108 18.82 -14.31 3.01
CA GLY A 108 20.22 -14.14 3.40
C GLY A 108 21.16 -15.04 2.56
N PRO A 109 22.46 -14.76 2.53
CA PRO A 109 23.44 -15.60 1.83
C PRO A 109 23.36 -17.08 2.26
N ASP A 110 23.13 -17.33 3.56
CA ASP A 110 23.03 -18.66 4.13
C ASP A 110 21.71 -19.36 3.74
N GLU A 111 20.59 -18.63 3.74
CA GLU A 111 19.28 -19.14 3.30
C GLU A 111 19.29 -19.47 1.80
N LEU A 112 19.92 -18.64 0.98
CA LEU A 112 20.12 -18.91 -0.46
C LEU A 112 20.94 -20.19 -0.69
N THR A 113 21.92 -20.45 0.17
CA THR A 113 22.74 -21.66 0.10
C THR A 113 21.91 -22.88 0.46
N LEU A 114 21.08 -22.78 1.51
CA LEU A 114 20.13 -23.82 1.91
C LEU A 114 19.10 -24.12 0.81
N ILE A 115 18.47 -23.10 0.22
CA ILE A 115 17.50 -23.26 -0.88
C ILE A 115 18.15 -23.89 -2.11
N LYS A 116 19.39 -23.54 -2.45
CA LYS A 116 20.11 -24.14 -3.60
C LYS A 116 20.56 -25.58 -3.33
N SER A 117 20.89 -25.90 -2.08
CA SER A 117 21.24 -27.27 -1.67
C SER A 117 20.02 -28.16 -1.47
N TYR A 118 18.83 -27.58 -1.35
CA TYR A 118 17.58 -28.32 -1.21
C TYR A 118 17.21 -28.96 -2.54
N ASN A 119 17.41 -30.27 -2.63
CA ASN A 119 16.95 -31.09 -3.74
C ASN A 119 15.62 -31.77 -3.36
N PRO A 120 14.47 -31.29 -3.85
CA PRO A 120 13.15 -31.79 -3.44
C PRO A 120 12.93 -33.27 -3.77
N THR A 121 13.64 -33.80 -4.76
CA THR A 121 13.52 -35.19 -5.20
C THR A 121 14.37 -36.17 -4.39
N GLU A 122 15.41 -35.73 -3.66
CA GLU A 122 16.24 -36.62 -2.82
C GLU A 122 15.56 -37.04 -1.51
N GLN A 123 14.56 -36.29 -1.03
CA GLN A 123 13.80 -36.67 0.17
C GLN A 123 12.58 -37.56 -0.13
N LEU A 124 12.14 -37.65 -1.39
CA LEU A 124 11.01 -38.51 -1.79
C LEU A 124 11.37 -40.01 -1.89
N TYR A 125 12.66 -40.35 -1.87
CA TYR A 125 13.15 -41.74 -1.96
C TYR A 125 13.87 -42.22 -0.69
N ARG A 126 13.50 -41.68 0.49
CA ARG A 126 13.95 -42.17 1.82
C ARG A 126 12.89 -43.04 2.51
N TRP A 127 12.49 -44.14 1.86
CA TRP A 127 11.77 -45.24 2.50
C TRP A 127 12.57 -46.53 2.32
#